data_AF-J3E1B2-F1
#
_entry.id   AF-J3E1B2-F1
#
_cell.length_a   1.000
_cell.length_b   1.000
_cell.length_c   1.000
_cell.angle_alpha   90.00
_cell.angle_beta   90.00
_cell.angle_gamma   90.00
#
_symmetry.space_group_name_H-M   'P 1'
#
loop_
_entity.id
_entity.type
_entity.pdbx_description
1 polymer ?
#
loop_
_entity_poly.entity_id
_entity_poly.type
_entity_poly.pdbx_seq_one_letter_code
_entity_poly.pdbx_strand_id
1 'polypeptide(L)'
;MASLNKYAPLALAITLALGGTFGAAQAAYVDVLDLPAKASALASHTALRDVARAGDRLVAVGPRGHIVYSDNQGQDWRQASVPVSADLNALVFPTPEQGWAVGNDGVILHSGDGGATWAVQLDGRRIGALVTAHYQALATAHPDDERWAQFAAEGQRLEQEGADKPFLGVWFTDARHGYAVGVFNLILRTDDGGNSWVPMQDSTDNPQGLHLNAIRAVGDELYVAGEQGLLLKWDAQQQRFVALPSPYQGTWFGVVGKPGEVLAYGLRGHVARSLDGGQSWTKVDTGLALSITSASLDSSGDFWLYSQAGHVLRSRDGGQSFALQPQVPLAPVAGALQTGANGIVLVGERGVRVLAAH
;
A
#
# COMPACT_ATOMS: atom_id res chain seq x y z
N MET A 1 -1.80 82.36 -37.35
CA MET A 1 -1.71 81.90 -38.76
C MET A 1 -1.63 80.38 -38.73
N ALA A 2 -2.49 79.65 -39.48
CA ALA A 2 -2.54 78.17 -39.59
C ALA A 2 -2.74 77.41 -38.23
N SER A 3 -3.21 76.17 -38.12
CA SER A 3 -4.10 75.28 -38.91
C SER A 3 -4.48 74.07 -37.99
N LEU A 4 -5.35 73.10 -38.28
CA LEU A 4 -6.21 72.75 -39.42
C LEU A 4 -7.40 71.89 -38.89
N ASN A 5 -8.57 71.94 -39.54
CA ASN A 5 -9.74 71.04 -39.52
C ASN A 5 -9.97 70.02 -38.37
N LYS A 6 -11.14 70.14 -37.70
CA LYS A 6 -11.90 69.01 -37.15
C LYS A 6 -13.17 68.82 -38.00
N TYR A 7 -13.40 67.63 -38.56
CA TYR A 7 -14.64 67.29 -39.28
C TYR A 7 -15.40 66.15 -38.59
N ALA A 8 -16.72 66.18 -38.83
CA ALA A 8 -17.83 65.48 -38.21
C ALA A 8 -17.70 63.95 -37.95
N PRO A 9 -18.50 63.40 -37.01
CA PRO A 9 -18.70 61.97 -36.86
C PRO A 9 -19.72 61.43 -37.87
N LEU A 10 -19.57 60.17 -38.28
CA LEU A 10 -20.69 59.34 -38.71
C LEU A 10 -20.43 57.87 -38.35
N ALA A 11 -21.47 57.17 -37.91
CA ALA A 11 -21.36 55.80 -37.43
C ALA A 11 -21.47 54.76 -38.55
N LEU A 12 -20.70 53.67 -38.43
CA LEU A 12 -21.15 52.36 -38.92
C LEU A 12 -20.49 51.25 -38.09
N ALA A 13 -21.28 50.58 -37.24
CA ALA A 13 -20.85 49.38 -36.54
C ALA A 13 -21.24 48.15 -37.36
N ILE A 14 -20.26 47.34 -37.75
CA ILE A 14 -20.48 46.01 -38.33
C ILE A 14 -19.71 45.00 -37.48
N THR A 15 -20.38 44.45 -36.46
CA THR A 15 -19.90 43.32 -35.67
C THR A 15 -20.26 42.02 -36.36
N LEU A 16 -19.31 41.43 -37.09
CA LEU A 16 -19.42 40.05 -37.59
C LEU A 16 -19.12 39.08 -36.44
N ALA A 17 -20.15 38.74 -35.67
CA ALA A 17 -20.08 37.70 -34.65
C ALA A 17 -20.08 36.32 -35.32
N LEU A 18 -18.89 35.81 -35.66
CA LEU A 18 -18.71 34.39 -35.97
C LEU A 18 -18.80 33.58 -34.68
N GLY A 19 -20.04 33.27 -34.29
CA GLY A 19 -20.38 32.37 -33.19
C GLY A 19 -20.00 30.94 -33.50
N GLY A 20 -18.71 30.64 -33.50
CA GLY A 20 -18.20 29.27 -33.48
C GLY A 20 -18.49 28.63 -32.13
N THR A 21 -19.58 27.88 -32.04
CA THR A 21 -19.86 27.02 -30.89
C THR A 21 -18.86 25.86 -30.87
N PHE A 22 -17.68 26.12 -30.29
CA PHE A 22 -16.84 25.06 -29.75
C PHE A 22 -17.59 24.42 -28.57
N GLY A 23 -18.49 23.50 -28.91
CA GLY A 23 -19.02 22.53 -27.97
C GLY A 23 -17.85 21.67 -27.51
N ALA A 24 -17.17 22.10 -26.45
CA ALA A 24 -16.24 21.25 -25.74
C ALA A 24 -17.06 20.05 -25.24
N ALA A 25 -16.90 18.91 -25.91
CA ALA A 25 -17.41 17.65 -25.42
C ALA A 25 -16.69 17.39 -24.10
N GLN A 26 -17.34 17.72 -23.00
CA GLN A 26 -16.85 17.49 -21.66
C GLN A 26 -16.76 15.97 -21.51
N ALA A 27 -15.54 15.44 -21.60
CA ALA A 27 -15.31 14.01 -21.52
C ALA A 27 -15.93 13.52 -20.20
N ALA A 28 -16.87 12.57 -20.31
CA ALA A 28 -17.54 12.04 -19.14
C ALA A 28 -16.48 11.48 -18.19
N TYR A 29 -16.60 11.80 -16.90
CA TYR A 29 -15.77 11.21 -15.87
C TYR A 29 -15.98 9.69 -15.90
N VAL A 30 -14.89 8.94 -16.03
CA VAL A 30 -14.87 7.49 -15.88
C VAL A 30 -14.14 7.21 -14.58
N ASP A 31 -14.77 6.45 -13.71
CA ASP A 31 -14.19 6.02 -12.44
C ASP A 31 -12.96 5.14 -12.69
N VAL A 32 -11.93 5.28 -11.85
CA VAL A 32 -10.70 4.49 -11.92
C VAL A 32 -10.95 3.00 -11.68
N LEU A 33 -12.05 2.63 -11.04
CA LEU A 33 -12.52 1.26 -10.85
C LEU A 33 -13.14 0.64 -12.11
N ASP A 34 -13.56 1.45 -13.09
CA ASP A 34 -14.13 0.99 -14.38
C ASP A 34 -13.19 1.22 -15.58
N LEU A 35 -11.99 1.78 -15.33
CA LEU A 35 -11.02 2.18 -16.35
C LEU A 35 -9.77 1.29 -16.31
N PRO A 36 -9.52 0.43 -17.31
CA PRO A 36 -8.31 -0.40 -17.35
C PRO A 36 -7.01 0.40 -17.37
N ALA A 37 -5.95 -0.15 -16.75
CA ALA A 37 -4.64 0.47 -16.72
C ALA A 37 -4.10 0.69 -18.14
N LYS A 38 -3.73 1.93 -18.45
CA LYS A 38 -3.24 2.28 -19.79
C LYS A 38 -1.84 1.70 -20.03
N ALA A 39 -1.67 1.00 -21.14
CA ALA A 39 -0.36 0.50 -21.58
C ALA A 39 0.64 1.66 -21.77
N SER A 40 1.83 1.52 -21.19
CA SER A 40 2.88 2.53 -21.19
C SER A 40 4.27 1.91 -21.24
N ALA A 41 5.07 2.28 -22.24
CA ALA A 41 6.49 1.92 -22.31
C ALA A 41 7.33 2.49 -21.15
N LEU A 42 6.77 3.40 -20.34
CA LEU A 42 7.41 3.98 -19.17
C LEU A 42 6.96 3.34 -17.84
N ALA A 43 6.13 2.30 -17.85
CA ALA A 43 5.51 1.77 -16.63
C ALA A 43 6.53 1.35 -15.55
N SER A 44 7.64 0.73 -15.95
CA SER A 44 8.77 0.35 -15.07
C SER A 44 9.68 1.52 -14.67
N HIS A 45 9.52 2.69 -15.28
CA HIS A 45 10.32 3.90 -15.03
C HIS A 45 9.52 5.02 -14.33
N THR A 46 8.20 4.83 -14.14
CA THR A 46 7.34 5.70 -13.33
C THR A 46 7.31 5.25 -11.88
N ALA A 47 6.76 6.09 -10.99
CA ALA A 47 6.61 5.75 -9.57
C ALA A 47 6.02 4.35 -9.35
N LEU A 48 6.60 3.60 -8.41
CA LEU A 48 6.15 2.28 -7.96
C LEU A 48 6.20 2.26 -6.42
N ARG A 49 5.30 1.50 -5.80
CA ARG A 49 5.04 1.51 -4.35
C ARG A 49 5.61 0.28 -3.64
N ASP A 50 5.38 -0.91 -4.16
CA ASP A 50 5.78 -2.17 -3.53
C ASP A 50 6.26 -3.18 -4.58
N VAL A 51 7.03 -4.19 -4.15
CA VAL A 51 7.64 -5.22 -5.00
C VAL A 51 7.71 -6.56 -4.28
N ALA A 52 7.20 -7.62 -4.92
CA ALA A 52 7.13 -8.98 -4.37
C ALA A 52 7.64 -10.04 -5.35
N ARG A 53 7.82 -11.26 -4.83
CA ARG A 53 8.35 -12.43 -5.55
C ARG A 53 7.23 -13.43 -5.83
N ALA A 54 7.01 -13.73 -7.10
CA ALA A 54 6.11 -14.77 -7.60
C ALA A 54 6.96 -15.95 -8.11
N GLY A 55 7.46 -16.78 -7.20
CA GLY A 55 8.47 -17.81 -7.51
C GLY A 55 9.79 -17.18 -7.98
N ASP A 56 10.19 -17.42 -9.23
CA ASP A 56 11.36 -16.75 -9.82
C ASP A 56 11.05 -15.34 -10.35
N ARG A 57 9.79 -15.08 -10.71
CA ARG A 57 9.33 -13.78 -11.23
C ARG A 57 9.30 -12.72 -10.14
N LEU A 58 9.60 -11.49 -10.53
CA LEU A 58 9.40 -10.30 -9.71
C LEU A 58 8.18 -9.54 -10.21
N VAL A 59 7.38 -8.99 -9.31
CA VAL A 59 6.20 -8.19 -9.63
C VAL A 59 6.23 -6.91 -8.79
N ALA A 60 5.95 -5.76 -9.38
CA ALA A 60 5.88 -4.47 -8.70
C ALA A 60 4.62 -3.70 -9.10
N VAL A 61 4.05 -2.96 -8.14
CA VAL A 61 2.80 -2.21 -8.31
C VAL A 61 2.99 -0.71 -8.09
N GLY A 62 2.10 0.12 -8.62
CA GLY A 62 2.12 1.57 -8.42
C GLY A 62 0.90 2.31 -8.95
N PRO A 63 1.01 3.63 -9.15
CA PRO A 63 -0.10 4.49 -9.56
C PRO A 63 -0.72 4.14 -10.92
N ARG A 64 -1.99 4.49 -11.09
CA ARG A 64 -2.77 4.33 -12.33
C ARG A 64 -2.95 2.87 -12.78
N GLY A 65 -3.09 1.95 -11.84
CA GLY A 65 -3.17 0.52 -12.09
C GLY A 65 -1.91 -0.10 -12.70
N HIS A 66 -0.77 0.59 -12.65
CA HIS A 66 0.49 0.06 -13.17
C HIS A 66 0.94 -1.13 -12.31
N ILE A 67 0.88 -2.32 -12.90
CA ILE A 67 1.61 -3.50 -12.42
C ILE A 67 2.62 -3.89 -13.50
N VAL A 68 3.87 -4.10 -13.10
CA VAL A 68 4.95 -4.57 -13.97
C VAL A 68 5.58 -5.83 -13.41
N TYR A 69 6.02 -6.74 -14.28
CA TYR A 69 6.67 -7.97 -13.87
C TYR A 69 7.94 -8.27 -14.70
N SER A 70 8.85 -9.05 -14.12
CA SER A 70 10.13 -9.45 -14.72
C SER A 70 10.38 -10.94 -14.51
N ASP A 71 10.63 -11.67 -15.60
CA ASP A 71 11.02 -13.09 -15.59
C ASP A 71 12.55 -13.29 -15.55
N ASN A 72 13.35 -12.20 -15.58
CA ASN A 72 14.81 -12.24 -15.67
C ASN A 72 15.49 -11.38 -14.58
N GLN A 73 15.06 -11.57 -13.33
CA GLN A 73 15.66 -10.96 -12.13
C GLN A 73 15.72 -9.42 -12.17
N GLY A 74 14.75 -8.78 -12.82
CA GLY A 74 14.61 -7.33 -12.87
C GLY A 74 15.40 -6.65 -14.00
N GLN A 75 16.00 -7.40 -14.93
CA GLN A 75 16.70 -6.83 -16.10
C GLN A 75 15.71 -6.20 -17.08
N ASP A 76 14.67 -6.93 -17.48
CA ASP A 76 13.57 -6.45 -18.33
C ASP A 76 12.24 -6.52 -17.60
N TRP A 77 11.33 -5.59 -17.94
CA TRP A 77 10.02 -5.48 -17.31
C TRP A 77 8.91 -5.37 -18.35
N ARG A 78 7.78 -6.04 -18.10
CA ARG A 78 6.56 -5.98 -18.91
C ARG A 78 5.41 -5.47 -18.05
N GLN A 79 4.53 -4.66 -18.62
CA GLN A 79 3.29 -4.25 -17.95
C GLN A 79 2.27 -5.40 -18.01
N ALA A 80 1.59 -5.66 -16.89
CA ALA A 80 0.51 -6.63 -16.78
C ALA A 80 -0.81 -6.10 -17.34
N SER A 81 -1.76 -6.99 -17.61
CA SER A 81 -3.15 -6.61 -17.90
C SER A 81 -3.90 -6.38 -16.59
N VAL A 82 -4.36 -5.16 -16.36
CA VAL A 82 -5.03 -4.75 -15.11
C VAL A 82 -6.35 -4.04 -15.44
N PRO A 83 -7.49 -4.47 -14.88
CA PRO A 83 -8.83 -4.00 -15.27
C PRO A 83 -9.22 -2.64 -14.67
N VAL A 84 -8.40 -2.10 -13.77
CA VAL A 84 -8.59 -0.82 -13.07
C VAL A 84 -7.38 0.09 -13.26
N SER A 85 -7.57 1.39 -13.01
CA SER A 85 -6.51 2.40 -12.98
C SER A 85 -6.42 3.09 -11.61
N ALA A 86 -6.91 2.44 -10.55
CA ALA A 86 -6.70 2.88 -9.17
C ALA A 86 -5.21 2.81 -8.81
N ASP A 87 -4.77 3.65 -7.88
CA ASP A 87 -3.37 3.63 -7.40
C ASP A 87 -3.15 2.42 -6.48
N LEU A 88 -2.15 1.59 -6.79
CA LEU A 88 -1.87 0.36 -6.03
C LEU A 88 -0.75 0.59 -5.00
N ASN A 89 -0.98 0.11 -3.78
CA ASN A 89 -0.18 0.41 -2.60
C ASN A 89 0.72 -0.76 -2.16
N ALA A 90 0.19 -1.98 -2.16
CA ALA A 90 0.91 -3.18 -1.71
C ALA A 90 0.53 -4.43 -2.51
N LEU A 91 1.41 -5.44 -2.51
CA LEU A 91 1.14 -6.74 -3.12
C LEU A 91 1.75 -7.90 -2.33
N VAL A 92 1.25 -9.12 -2.56
CA VAL A 92 1.81 -10.36 -1.98
C VAL A 92 1.57 -11.55 -2.92
N PHE A 93 2.50 -12.50 -2.92
CA PHE A 93 2.43 -13.77 -3.64
C PHE A 93 2.75 -14.92 -2.67
N PRO A 94 1.75 -15.55 -2.04
CA PRO A 94 1.96 -16.73 -1.18
C PRO A 94 2.35 -17.99 -1.98
N THR A 95 2.20 -17.98 -3.31
CA THR A 95 2.61 -19.05 -4.22
C THR A 95 3.21 -18.45 -5.50
N PRO A 96 3.88 -19.21 -6.38
CA PRO A 96 4.40 -18.68 -7.64
C PRO A 96 3.33 -18.13 -8.58
N GLU A 97 2.12 -18.69 -8.57
CA GLU A 97 1.03 -18.31 -9.48
C GLU A 97 -0.02 -17.38 -8.84
N GLN A 98 -0.40 -17.63 -7.58
CA GLN A 98 -1.44 -16.89 -6.88
C GLN A 98 -0.86 -15.66 -6.18
N GLY A 99 -1.41 -14.48 -6.50
CA GLY A 99 -1.03 -13.23 -5.85
C GLY A 99 -2.18 -12.24 -5.73
N TRP A 100 -2.03 -11.31 -4.79
CA TRP A 100 -3.01 -10.27 -4.48
C TRP A 100 -2.32 -8.90 -4.48
N ALA A 101 -3.02 -7.88 -4.97
CA ALA A 101 -2.59 -6.49 -4.91
C ALA A 101 -3.74 -5.63 -4.38
N VAL A 102 -3.42 -4.65 -3.54
CA VAL A 102 -4.41 -3.78 -2.91
C VAL A 102 -4.03 -2.32 -3.07
N GLY A 103 -5.02 -1.42 -3.05
CA GLY A 103 -4.78 -0.02 -3.37
C GLY A 103 -5.85 0.94 -2.88
N ASN A 104 -5.82 2.12 -3.49
CA ASN A 104 -6.83 3.15 -3.36
C ASN A 104 -8.20 2.67 -3.85
N ASP A 105 -9.23 3.46 -3.55
CA ASP A 105 -10.60 3.20 -3.99
C ASP A 105 -11.13 1.83 -3.50
N GLY A 106 -10.57 1.34 -2.37
CA GLY A 106 -10.89 0.05 -1.74
C GLY A 106 -10.58 -1.19 -2.59
N VAL A 107 -9.74 -1.09 -3.61
CA VAL A 107 -9.54 -2.20 -4.57
C VAL A 107 -8.71 -3.35 -3.99
N ILE A 108 -9.18 -4.58 -4.23
CA ILE A 108 -8.44 -5.83 -4.06
C ILE A 108 -8.46 -6.57 -5.41
N LEU A 109 -7.27 -6.75 -5.96
CA LEU A 109 -7.01 -7.48 -7.20
C LEU A 109 -6.41 -8.85 -6.88
N HIS A 110 -6.73 -9.85 -7.70
CA HIS A 110 -6.13 -11.18 -7.68
C HIS A 110 -5.55 -11.54 -9.04
N SER A 111 -4.46 -12.32 -9.02
CA SER A 111 -3.85 -12.96 -10.17
C SER A 111 -3.63 -14.44 -9.89
N GLY A 112 -3.90 -15.27 -10.90
CA GLY A 112 -3.63 -16.72 -10.88
C GLY A 112 -2.56 -17.17 -11.88
N ASP A 113 -1.79 -16.23 -12.47
CA ASP A 113 -0.79 -16.50 -13.51
C ASP A 113 0.59 -15.87 -13.21
N GLY A 114 0.86 -15.61 -11.94
CA GLY A 114 2.10 -14.97 -11.47
C GLY A 114 2.12 -13.46 -11.77
N GLY A 115 0.96 -12.79 -11.79
CA GLY A 115 0.87 -11.34 -11.94
C GLY A 115 0.91 -10.81 -13.38
N ALA A 116 0.72 -11.65 -14.40
CA ALA A 116 0.65 -11.22 -15.79
C ALA A 116 -0.75 -10.70 -16.17
N THR A 117 -1.80 -11.28 -15.60
CA THR A 117 -3.19 -10.79 -15.67
C THR A 117 -3.82 -10.72 -14.28
N TRP A 118 -4.73 -9.76 -14.11
CA TRP A 118 -5.39 -9.46 -12.85
C TRP A 118 -6.91 -9.32 -13.01
N ALA A 119 -7.65 -9.68 -11.97
CA ALA A 119 -9.10 -9.50 -11.86
C ALA A 119 -9.47 -8.80 -10.55
N VAL A 120 -10.55 -8.01 -10.55
CA VAL A 120 -11.10 -7.40 -9.33
C VAL A 120 -11.83 -8.47 -8.52
N GLN A 121 -11.47 -8.66 -7.25
CA GLN A 121 -12.23 -9.47 -6.30
C GLN A 121 -13.18 -8.59 -5.47
N LEU A 122 -12.67 -7.44 -5.02
CA LEU A 122 -13.39 -6.45 -4.23
C LEU A 122 -12.99 -5.05 -4.65
N ASP A 123 -13.91 -4.09 -4.49
CA ASP A 123 -13.68 -2.66 -4.68
C ASP A 123 -14.42 -1.88 -3.58
N GLY A 124 -14.05 -0.61 -3.40
CA GLY A 124 -14.55 0.23 -2.32
C GLY A 124 -16.07 0.43 -2.32
N ARG A 125 -16.74 0.32 -3.48
CA ARG A 125 -18.19 0.50 -3.61
C ARG A 125 -18.96 -0.58 -2.85
N ARG A 126 -18.31 -1.73 -2.60
CA ARG A 126 -18.89 -2.91 -1.93
C ARG A 126 -18.51 -3.03 -0.46
N ILE A 127 -17.53 -2.27 0.03
CA ILE A 127 -17.00 -2.41 1.41
C ILE A 127 -18.04 -2.02 2.45
N GLY A 128 -18.70 -0.86 2.30
CA GLY A 128 -19.69 -0.39 3.28
C GLY A 128 -20.84 -1.39 3.47
N ALA A 129 -21.47 -1.81 2.37
CA ALA A 129 -22.53 -2.81 2.39
C ALA A 129 -22.09 -4.17 2.98
N LEU A 130 -20.85 -4.59 2.73
CA LEU A 130 -20.25 -5.81 3.30
C LEU A 130 -20.10 -5.69 4.84
N VAL A 131 -19.56 -4.56 5.32
CA VAL A 131 -19.41 -4.26 6.75
C VAL A 131 -20.77 -4.19 7.43
N THR A 132 -21.73 -3.45 6.86
CA THR A 132 -23.10 -3.37 7.39
C THR A 132 -23.79 -4.71 7.44
N ALA A 133 -23.75 -5.51 6.36
CA ALA A 133 -24.41 -6.82 6.34
C ALA A 133 -23.87 -7.76 7.43
N HIS A 134 -22.56 -7.78 7.62
CA HIS A 134 -21.92 -8.59 8.65
C HIS A 134 -22.33 -8.16 10.07
N TYR A 135 -22.16 -6.89 10.42
CA TYR A 135 -22.44 -6.42 11.77
C TYR A 135 -23.94 -6.26 12.09
N GLN A 136 -24.80 -6.04 11.10
CA GLN A 136 -26.26 -6.07 11.28
C GLN A 136 -26.76 -7.48 11.62
N ALA A 137 -26.14 -8.53 11.06
CA ALA A 137 -26.44 -9.91 11.42
C ALA A 137 -26.04 -10.21 12.87
N LEU A 138 -24.86 -9.76 13.31
CA LEU A 138 -24.41 -9.87 14.71
C LEU A 138 -25.31 -9.07 15.67
N ALA A 139 -25.70 -7.84 15.32
CA ALA A 139 -26.63 -7.02 16.12
C ALA A 139 -28.01 -7.68 16.26
N THR A 140 -28.45 -8.42 15.24
CA THR A 140 -29.71 -9.17 15.26
C THR A 140 -29.60 -10.44 16.12
N ALA A 141 -28.45 -11.11 16.12
CA ALA A 141 -28.17 -12.29 16.93
C ALA A 141 -27.91 -11.96 18.42
N HIS A 142 -27.37 -10.77 18.70
CA HIS A 142 -26.93 -10.31 20.02
C HIS A 142 -27.45 -8.89 20.31
N PRO A 143 -28.78 -8.71 20.46
CA PRO A 143 -29.40 -7.38 20.57
C PRO A 143 -29.02 -6.60 21.84
N ASP A 144 -28.53 -7.29 22.87
CA ASP A 144 -28.07 -6.66 24.13
C ASP A 144 -26.64 -6.08 24.04
N ASP A 145 -25.90 -6.33 22.94
CA ASP A 145 -24.55 -5.82 22.72
C ASP A 145 -24.54 -4.70 21.67
N GLU A 146 -24.68 -3.47 22.16
CA GLU A 146 -24.80 -2.25 21.35
C GLU A 146 -23.63 -2.03 20.38
N ARG A 147 -22.47 -2.66 20.60
CA ARG A 147 -21.27 -2.52 19.75
C ARG A 147 -21.53 -2.99 18.32
N TRP A 148 -22.36 -4.02 18.14
CA TRP A 148 -22.69 -4.53 16.80
C TRP A 148 -23.50 -3.51 15.98
N ALA A 149 -24.42 -2.79 16.63
CA ALA A 149 -25.15 -1.70 15.99
C ALA A 149 -24.23 -0.52 15.62
N GLN A 150 -23.22 -0.23 16.45
CA GLN A 150 -22.21 0.80 16.16
C GLN A 150 -21.35 0.42 14.93
N PHE A 151 -20.87 -0.82 14.84
CA PHE A 151 -20.13 -1.28 13.66
C PHE A 151 -21.02 -1.37 12.39
N ALA A 152 -22.29 -1.73 12.52
CA ALA A 152 -23.23 -1.72 11.39
C ALA A 152 -23.46 -0.31 10.84
N ALA A 153 -23.59 0.69 11.72
CA ALA A 153 -23.70 2.10 11.36
C ALA A 153 -22.42 2.67 10.73
N GLU A 154 -21.24 2.21 11.16
CA GLU A 154 -19.97 2.55 10.50
C GLU A 154 -19.91 2.01 9.07
N GLY A 155 -20.38 0.78 8.82
CA GLY A 155 -20.55 0.26 7.45
C GLY A 155 -21.48 1.13 6.59
N GLN A 156 -22.57 1.65 7.17
CA GLN A 156 -23.53 2.52 6.46
C GLN A 156 -22.90 3.87 6.13
N ARG A 157 -22.02 4.39 7.01
CA ARG A 157 -21.22 5.60 6.74
C ARG A 157 -20.25 5.36 5.59
N LEU A 158 -19.54 4.23 5.58
CA LEU A 158 -18.65 3.86 4.47
C LEU A 158 -19.41 3.72 3.14
N GLU A 159 -20.62 3.17 3.15
CA GLU A 159 -21.45 3.07 1.94
C GLU A 159 -21.90 4.44 1.41
N GLN A 160 -22.20 5.40 2.30
CA GLN A 160 -22.57 6.77 1.95
C GLN A 160 -21.37 7.61 1.45
N GLU A 161 -20.17 7.37 1.99
CA GLU A 161 -18.93 8.02 1.57
C GLU A 161 -18.37 7.43 0.26
N GLY A 162 -18.68 6.16 -0.01
CA GLY A 162 -18.36 5.48 -1.27
C GLY A 162 -16.95 4.88 -1.30
N ALA A 163 -16.40 4.76 -2.51
CA ALA A 163 -15.14 4.08 -2.75
C ALA A 163 -13.91 4.99 -2.54
N ASP A 164 -13.72 5.52 -1.33
CA ASP A 164 -12.63 6.48 -1.00
C ASP A 164 -11.57 5.92 -0.03
N LYS A 165 -11.82 4.76 0.62
CA LYS A 165 -10.91 4.19 1.64
C LYS A 165 -9.85 3.29 1.01
N PRO A 166 -8.54 3.66 1.01
CA PRO A 166 -7.48 2.79 0.54
C PRO A 166 -7.21 1.62 1.50
N PHE A 167 -6.89 0.47 0.90
CA PHE A 167 -6.06 -0.54 1.53
C PHE A 167 -4.59 -0.15 1.38
N LEU A 168 -3.82 -0.34 2.46
CA LEU A 168 -2.41 0.04 2.57
C LEU A 168 -1.50 -1.19 2.64
N GLY A 169 -2.00 -2.32 3.14
CA GLY A 169 -1.26 -3.57 3.25
C GLY A 169 -2.11 -4.79 2.93
N VAL A 170 -1.47 -5.83 2.40
CA VAL A 170 -2.04 -7.16 2.18
C VAL A 170 -1.02 -8.23 2.59
N TRP A 171 -1.52 -9.33 3.14
CA TRP A 171 -0.72 -10.50 3.47
C TRP A 171 -1.57 -11.77 3.37
N PHE A 172 -0.97 -12.86 2.90
CA PHE A 172 -1.57 -14.19 2.80
C PHE A 172 -0.56 -15.22 3.32
N THR A 173 -1.06 -16.25 4.01
CA THR A 173 -0.23 -17.38 4.47
C THR A 173 -0.10 -18.46 3.39
N ASP A 174 -1.16 -18.63 2.60
CA ASP A 174 -1.30 -19.59 1.51
C ASP A 174 -2.26 -19.00 0.45
N ALA A 175 -2.65 -19.78 -0.56
CA ALA A 175 -3.57 -19.31 -1.61
C ALA A 175 -5.04 -19.10 -1.16
N ARG A 176 -5.36 -19.25 0.14
CA ARG A 176 -6.71 -19.18 0.69
C ARG A 176 -6.88 -18.20 1.84
N HIS A 177 -5.97 -18.22 2.81
CA HIS A 177 -6.13 -17.48 4.06
C HIS A 177 -5.25 -16.22 4.05
N GLY A 178 -5.90 -15.07 4.20
CA GLY A 178 -5.23 -13.78 4.08
C GLY A 178 -6.03 -12.61 4.65
N TYR A 179 -5.35 -11.46 4.71
CA TYR A 179 -5.83 -10.25 5.34
C TYR A 179 -5.47 -9.03 4.47
N ALA A 180 -6.40 -8.08 4.40
CA ALA A 180 -6.19 -6.76 3.82
C ALA A 180 -6.42 -5.70 4.90
N VAL A 181 -5.51 -4.74 5.03
CA VAL A 181 -5.53 -3.68 6.06
C VAL A 181 -5.41 -2.30 5.43
N GLY A 182 -6.05 -1.29 6.01
CA GLY A 182 -6.11 0.05 5.44
C GLY A 182 -6.47 1.14 6.45
N VAL A 183 -7.09 2.20 5.94
CA VAL A 183 -7.43 3.39 6.75
C VAL A 183 -8.62 3.18 7.68
N PHE A 184 -8.74 3.99 8.73
CA PHE A 184 -9.85 3.99 9.70
C PHE A 184 -10.19 2.60 10.29
N ASN A 185 -9.16 1.85 10.70
CA ASN A 185 -9.29 0.46 11.14
C ASN A 185 -9.99 -0.48 10.12
N LEU A 186 -9.93 -0.19 8.82
CA LEU A 186 -10.38 -1.10 7.79
C LEU A 186 -9.48 -2.34 7.77
N ILE A 187 -10.03 -3.46 8.23
CA ILE A 187 -9.38 -4.77 8.19
C ILE A 187 -10.39 -5.82 7.75
N LEU A 188 -10.03 -6.57 6.71
CA LEU A 188 -10.80 -7.69 6.18
C LEU A 188 -9.94 -8.97 6.20
N ARG A 189 -10.55 -10.11 6.53
CA ARG A 189 -9.96 -11.46 6.38
C ARG A 189 -10.67 -12.22 5.27
N THR A 190 -9.96 -13.08 4.57
CA THR A 190 -10.54 -14.15 3.73
C THR A 190 -10.01 -15.51 4.18
N ASP A 191 -10.85 -16.53 4.07
CA ASP A 191 -10.53 -17.94 4.34
C ASP A 191 -10.70 -18.82 3.08
N ASP A 192 -11.00 -18.19 1.93
CA ASP A 192 -11.39 -18.86 0.68
C ASP A 192 -10.69 -18.31 -0.58
N GLY A 193 -9.61 -17.54 -0.42
CA GLY A 193 -8.82 -16.97 -1.52
C GLY A 193 -9.37 -15.65 -2.05
N GLY A 194 -10.19 -14.96 -1.25
CA GLY A 194 -10.81 -13.67 -1.60
C GLY A 194 -12.11 -13.78 -2.40
N ASN A 195 -12.73 -14.96 -2.44
CA ASN A 195 -14.09 -15.13 -2.96
C ASN A 195 -15.11 -14.50 -2.00
N SER A 196 -14.84 -14.55 -0.70
CA SER A 196 -15.52 -13.77 0.33
C SER A 196 -14.50 -13.09 1.26
N TRP A 197 -14.93 -11.98 1.84
CA TRP A 197 -14.16 -11.19 2.81
C TRP A 197 -15.03 -10.90 4.02
N VAL A 198 -14.47 -11.02 5.21
CA VAL A 198 -15.13 -10.84 6.51
C VAL A 198 -14.46 -9.68 7.24
N PRO A 199 -15.21 -8.67 7.74
CA PRO A 199 -14.64 -7.59 8.55
C PRO A 199 -14.09 -8.11 9.88
N MET A 200 -13.08 -7.43 10.44
CA MET A 200 -12.46 -7.80 11.73
C MET A 200 -12.24 -6.61 12.69
N GLN A 201 -13.04 -5.55 12.58
CA GLN A 201 -12.95 -4.35 13.43
C GLN A 201 -13.14 -4.68 14.93
N ASP A 202 -14.03 -5.63 15.24
CA ASP A 202 -14.31 -6.17 16.59
C ASP A 202 -13.17 -7.04 17.16
N SER A 203 -12.42 -7.67 16.26
CA SER A 203 -11.34 -8.61 16.52
C SER A 203 -9.96 -7.98 16.34
N THR A 204 -9.87 -6.66 16.54
CA THR A 204 -8.65 -5.85 16.42
C THR A 204 -8.60 -4.81 17.53
N ASP A 205 -7.51 -4.78 18.31
CA ASP A 205 -7.32 -3.84 19.43
C ASP A 205 -6.94 -2.43 18.97
N ASN A 206 -7.83 -1.79 18.19
CA ASN A 206 -7.65 -0.45 17.64
C ASN A 206 -8.88 0.45 17.94
N PRO A 207 -9.18 0.75 19.23
CA PRO A 207 -10.39 1.47 19.63
C PRO A 207 -10.42 2.94 19.19
N GLN A 208 -9.30 3.49 18.70
CA GLN A 208 -9.20 4.86 18.20
C GLN A 208 -9.44 4.95 16.68
N GLY A 209 -9.65 3.83 15.98
CA GLY A 209 -9.89 3.85 14.53
C GLY A 209 -8.65 4.24 13.72
N LEU A 210 -7.44 3.95 14.20
CA LEU A 210 -6.19 4.38 13.57
C LEU A 210 -5.92 3.66 12.23
N HIS A 211 -5.14 4.30 11.35
CA HIS A 211 -4.64 3.69 10.12
C HIS A 211 -3.75 2.47 10.39
N LEU A 212 -4.02 1.37 9.65
CA LEU A 212 -3.21 0.16 9.61
C LEU A 212 -2.33 0.20 8.36
N ASN A 213 -1.06 0.57 8.51
CA ASN A 213 -0.17 0.90 7.38
C ASN A 213 0.41 -0.34 6.69
N ALA A 214 0.72 -1.39 7.45
CA ALA A 214 1.32 -2.60 6.92
C ALA A 214 0.98 -3.83 7.76
N ILE A 215 0.84 -4.97 7.11
CA ILE A 215 0.68 -6.30 7.72
C ILE A 215 1.77 -7.22 7.16
N ARG A 216 2.52 -7.87 8.05
CA ARG A 216 3.70 -8.70 7.70
C ARG A 216 3.89 -9.85 8.70
N ALA A 217 4.30 -11.01 8.19
CA ALA A 217 4.73 -12.12 9.03
C ALA A 217 6.23 -12.02 9.39
N VAL A 218 6.58 -12.56 10.56
CA VAL A 218 7.94 -12.68 11.10
C VAL A 218 8.07 -14.09 11.67
N GLY A 219 8.60 -15.01 10.86
CA GLY A 219 8.38 -16.44 11.12
C GLY A 219 6.90 -16.78 11.05
N ASP A 220 6.41 -17.56 12.00
CA ASP A 220 4.99 -17.95 12.12
C ASP A 220 4.11 -16.89 12.79
N GLU A 221 4.69 -15.75 13.20
CA GLU A 221 3.99 -14.68 13.91
C GLU A 221 3.55 -13.57 12.94
N LEU A 222 2.29 -13.13 13.05
CA LEU A 222 1.71 -12.09 12.20
C LEU A 222 1.57 -10.76 12.94
N TYR A 223 2.06 -9.68 12.35
CA TYR A 223 2.10 -8.35 12.95
C TYR A 223 1.45 -7.29 12.05
N VAL A 224 0.87 -6.26 12.67
CA VAL A 224 0.38 -5.05 11.99
C VAL A 224 1.06 -3.82 12.57
N ALA A 225 1.55 -2.94 11.68
CA ALA A 225 2.11 -1.63 12.02
C ALA A 225 1.14 -0.53 11.61
N GLY A 226 0.89 0.44 12.49
CA GLY A 226 -0.03 1.54 12.26
C GLY A 226 0.54 2.90 12.67
N GLU A 227 -0.34 3.89 12.69
CA GLU A 227 0.01 5.24 13.13
C GLU A 227 -0.05 5.43 14.66
N GLN A 228 0.40 6.58 15.14
CA GLN A 228 0.37 6.99 16.57
C GLN A 228 0.96 5.95 17.55
N GLY A 229 1.93 5.14 17.10
CA GLY A 229 2.57 4.09 17.88
C GLY A 229 1.90 2.72 17.81
N LEU A 230 0.81 2.55 17.05
CA LEU A 230 0.08 1.30 16.99
C LEU A 230 0.95 0.15 16.44
N LEU A 231 1.12 -0.88 17.26
CA LEU A 231 1.68 -2.18 16.91
C LEU A 231 0.71 -3.24 17.40
N LEU A 232 0.32 -4.16 16.52
CA LEU A 232 -0.55 -5.28 16.85
C LEU A 232 0.11 -6.61 16.49
N LYS A 233 -0.29 -7.68 17.17
CA LYS A 233 0.12 -9.05 16.89
C LYS A 233 -1.10 -9.96 16.85
N TRP A 234 -1.12 -10.93 15.94
CA TRP A 234 -2.13 -11.96 15.91
C TRP A 234 -1.98 -12.89 17.13
N ASP A 235 -3.03 -13.03 17.93
CA ASP A 235 -3.16 -14.05 18.95
C ASP A 235 -4.06 -15.17 18.43
N ALA A 236 -3.48 -16.35 18.18
CA ALA A 236 -4.20 -17.50 17.66
C ALA A 236 -5.12 -18.19 18.69
N GLN A 237 -4.95 -17.96 19.99
CA GLN A 237 -5.85 -18.48 21.02
C GLN A 237 -7.09 -17.59 21.15
N GLN A 238 -6.91 -16.27 21.04
CA GLN A 238 -7.98 -15.28 21.09
C GLN A 238 -8.63 -14.99 19.73
N GLN A 239 -8.04 -15.46 18.62
CA GLN A 239 -8.46 -15.22 17.23
C GLN A 239 -8.61 -13.72 16.90
N ARG A 240 -7.73 -12.89 17.46
CA ARG A 240 -7.78 -11.43 17.32
C ARG A 240 -6.38 -10.82 17.18
N PHE A 241 -6.31 -9.60 16.65
CA PHE A 241 -5.11 -8.78 16.75
C PHE A 241 -5.06 -8.05 18.09
N VAL A 242 -4.11 -8.44 18.95
CA VAL A 242 -3.87 -7.83 20.27
C VAL A 242 -2.85 -6.70 20.19
N ALA A 243 -3.03 -5.65 21.00
CA ALA A 243 -2.11 -4.52 21.03
C ALA A 243 -0.80 -4.85 21.77
N LEU A 244 0.32 -4.40 21.20
CA LEU A 244 1.65 -4.49 21.79
C LEU A 244 2.08 -3.17 22.43
N PRO A 245 2.96 -3.18 23.46
CA PRO A 245 3.66 -1.99 23.91
C PRO A 245 4.46 -1.36 22.75
N SER A 246 4.44 -0.03 22.64
CA SER A 246 5.27 0.71 21.66
C SER A 246 6.17 1.73 22.37
N PRO A 247 7.47 1.80 22.03
CA PRO A 247 8.40 2.80 22.56
C PRO A 247 8.25 4.19 21.87
N TYR A 248 7.27 4.34 20.98
CA TYR A 248 7.10 5.51 20.12
C TYR A 248 5.62 5.82 19.90
N GLN A 249 5.27 7.11 19.79
CA GLN A 249 3.89 7.61 19.59
C GLN A 249 3.66 8.20 18.19
N GLY A 250 4.53 7.90 17.23
CA GLY A 250 4.35 8.33 15.83
C GLY A 250 4.17 7.15 14.89
N THR A 251 4.21 7.41 13.58
CA THR A 251 3.83 6.41 12.58
C THR A 251 4.89 5.34 12.37
N TRP A 252 4.50 4.07 12.55
CA TRP A 252 5.22 2.91 12.05
C TRP A 252 4.78 2.63 10.61
N PHE A 253 5.75 2.44 9.71
CA PHE A 253 5.49 2.13 8.30
C PHE A 253 5.59 0.62 8.00
N GLY A 254 6.19 -0.16 8.89
CA GLY A 254 6.18 -1.61 8.79
C GLY A 254 6.97 -2.31 9.89
N VAL A 255 6.99 -3.63 9.79
CA VAL A 255 7.89 -4.50 10.55
C VAL A 255 8.69 -5.41 9.61
N VAL A 256 9.85 -5.85 10.07
CA VAL A 256 10.69 -6.86 9.42
C VAL A 256 11.32 -7.73 10.51
N GLY A 257 11.54 -9.02 10.25
CA GLY A 257 12.06 -9.90 11.28
C GLY A 257 12.25 -11.35 10.83
N LYS A 258 12.85 -12.12 11.73
CA LYS A 258 13.02 -13.57 11.67
C LYS A 258 12.58 -14.17 13.03
N PRO A 259 12.38 -15.49 13.17
CA PRO A 259 11.90 -16.07 14.43
C PRO A 259 12.72 -15.60 15.64
N GLY A 260 12.03 -15.00 16.63
CA GLY A 260 12.64 -14.45 17.84
C GLY A 260 13.29 -13.07 17.72
N GLU A 261 13.25 -12.41 16.56
CA GLU A 261 13.85 -11.07 16.36
C GLU A 261 13.03 -10.22 15.38
N VAL A 262 12.38 -9.17 15.89
CA VAL A 262 11.53 -8.26 15.10
C VAL A 262 11.98 -6.80 15.24
N LEU A 263 11.99 -6.09 14.11
CA LEU A 263 12.17 -4.65 14.02
C LEU A 263 10.88 -3.98 13.58
N ALA A 264 10.45 -2.93 14.27
CA ALA A 264 9.48 -1.95 13.78
C ALA A 264 10.23 -0.73 13.24
N TYR A 265 9.81 -0.20 12.10
CA TYR A 265 10.47 0.94 11.43
C TYR A 265 9.45 1.98 10.96
N GLY A 266 9.83 3.26 10.94
CA GLY A 266 8.87 4.32 10.66
C GLY A 266 9.39 5.75 10.49
N LEU A 267 8.50 6.68 10.82
CA LEU A 267 8.61 8.12 10.61
C LEU A 267 9.88 8.71 11.27
N ARG A 268 10.56 9.63 10.57
CA ARG A 268 11.76 10.35 11.06
C ARG A 268 12.88 9.43 11.58
N GLY A 269 13.10 8.28 10.94
CA GLY A 269 14.23 7.39 11.22
C GLY A 269 14.07 6.48 12.44
N HIS A 270 12.86 6.44 13.03
CA HIS A 270 12.59 5.59 14.18
C HIS A 270 12.67 4.11 13.79
N VAL A 271 13.48 3.37 14.54
CA VAL A 271 13.56 1.91 14.52
C VAL A 271 13.55 1.42 15.96
N ALA A 272 12.79 0.37 16.22
CA ALA A 272 12.75 -0.33 17.50
C ALA A 272 12.94 -1.83 17.27
N ARG A 273 13.66 -2.50 18.17
CA ARG A 273 13.99 -3.92 18.12
C ARG A 273 13.41 -4.66 19.34
N SER A 274 12.79 -5.81 19.11
CA SER A 274 12.34 -6.74 20.14
C SER A 274 12.95 -8.13 19.92
N LEU A 275 13.21 -8.82 21.03
CA LEU A 275 13.69 -10.21 21.10
C LEU A 275 12.70 -11.17 21.79
N ASP A 276 11.51 -10.67 22.12
CA ASP A 276 10.48 -11.37 22.91
C ASP A 276 9.11 -11.34 22.22
N GLY A 277 9.12 -11.24 20.88
CA GLY A 277 7.90 -11.22 20.07
C GLY A 277 7.05 -9.96 20.27
N GLY A 278 7.69 -8.83 20.55
CA GLY A 278 7.08 -7.51 20.67
C GLY A 278 6.60 -7.12 22.07
N GLN A 279 6.95 -7.87 23.12
CA GLN A 279 6.57 -7.57 24.50
C GLN A 279 7.43 -6.45 25.11
N SER A 280 8.71 -6.36 24.73
CA SER A 280 9.60 -5.25 25.06
C SER A 280 10.40 -4.80 23.84
N TRP A 281 10.73 -3.50 23.79
CA TRP A 281 11.37 -2.86 22.64
C TRP A 281 12.54 -1.98 23.07
N THR A 282 13.65 -2.11 22.35
CA THR A 282 14.83 -1.24 22.46
C THR A 282 14.90 -0.34 21.23
N LYS A 283 15.02 0.98 21.42
CA LYS A 283 15.26 1.91 20.30
C LYS A 283 16.62 1.63 19.66
N VAL A 284 16.67 1.57 18.34
CA VAL A 284 17.91 1.45 17.55
C VAL A 284 18.23 2.82 16.95
N ASP A 285 19.48 3.27 17.07
CA ASP A 285 19.93 4.47 16.38
C ASP A 285 20.34 4.12 14.93
N THR A 286 19.72 4.81 13.98
CA THR A 286 19.98 4.67 12.54
C THR A 286 20.95 5.73 12.01
N GLY A 287 21.26 6.76 12.82
CA GLY A 287 21.97 7.96 12.37
C GLY A 287 21.17 8.84 11.38
N LEU A 288 19.91 8.51 11.09
CA LEU A 288 19.07 9.23 10.13
C LEU A 288 17.88 9.92 10.82
N ALA A 289 17.62 11.18 10.46
CA ALA A 289 16.39 11.89 10.83
C ALA A 289 15.26 11.78 9.77
N LEU A 290 15.46 10.91 8.77
CA LEU A 290 14.57 10.69 7.63
C LEU A 290 13.80 9.39 7.81
N SER A 291 12.53 9.36 7.41
CA SER A 291 11.68 8.17 7.56
C SER A 291 12.28 6.94 6.90
N ILE A 292 12.23 5.81 7.60
CA ILE A 292 12.49 4.49 7.01
C ILE A 292 11.19 4.03 6.36
N THR A 293 11.20 3.86 5.04
CA THR A 293 10.01 3.58 4.23
C THR A 293 9.89 2.10 3.85
N SER A 294 11.01 1.38 3.81
CA SER A 294 11.04 -0.05 3.51
C SER A 294 12.14 -0.76 4.29
N ALA A 295 12.00 -2.07 4.47
CA ALA A 295 13.02 -2.92 5.05
C ALA A 295 12.94 -4.34 4.47
N SER A 296 14.07 -5.05 4.47
CA SER A 296 14.16 -6.43 3.98
C SER A 296 15.22 -7.22 4.74
N LEU A 297 15.09 -8.55 4.78
CA LEU A 297 16.17 -9.47 5.12
C LEU A 297 16.83 -10.00 3.85
N ASP A 298 18.14 -10.26 3.92
CA ASP A 298 18.83 -11.08 2.91
C ASP A 298 18.98 -12.55 3.35
N SER A 299 19.55 -13.39 2.48
CA SER A 299 19.74 -14.83 2.73
C SER A 299 20.73 -15.15 3.85
N SER A 300 21.50 -14.18 4.33
CA SER A 300 22.37 -14.31 5.52
C SER A 300 21.63 -13.98 6.80
N GLY A 301 20.41 -13.42 6.70
CA GLY A 301 19.64 -12.91 7.82
C GLY A 301 20.10 -11.53 8.29
N ASP A 302 20.85 -10.78 7.47
CA ASP A 302 21.17 -9.37 7.72
C ASP A 302 19.93 -8.50 7.47
N PHE A 303 19.74 -7.49 8.30
CA PHE A 303 18.68 -6.50 8.11
C PHE A 303 19.15 -5.37 7.20
N TRP A 304 18.28 -4.98 6.28
CA TRP A 304 18.48 -3.82 5.43
C TRP A 304 17.31 -2.84 5.58
N LEU A 305 17.62 -1.55 5.72
CA LEU A 305 16.63 -0.47 5.86
C LEU A 305 16.82 0.57 4.75
N TYR A 306 15.71 1.11 4.26
CA TYR A 306 15.66 2.07 3.17
C TYR A 306 14.93 3.33 3.62
N SER A 307 15.55 4.50 3.46
CA SER A 307 14.92 5.78 3.80
C SER A 307 14.17 6.40 2.62
N GLN A 308 13.23 7.30 2.92
CA GLN A 308 12.49 8.09 1.92
C GLN A 308 13.38 8.86 0.92
N ALA A 309 14.64 9.14 1.27
CA ALA A 309 15.59 9.81 0.38
C ALA A 309 16.48 8.84 -0.43
N GLY A 310 16.46 7.55 -0.11
CA GLY A 310 17.26 6.52 -0.77
C GLY A 310 18.53 6.07 -0.06
N HIS A 311 18.79 6.52 1.17
CA HIS A 311 19.86 5.93 1.99
C HIS A 311 19.55 4.45 2.27
N VAL A 312 20.58 3.62 2.20
CA VAL A 312 20.54 2.19 2.47
C VAL A 312 21.38 1.91 3.72
N LEU A 313 20.78 1.34 4.75
CA LEU A 313 21.46 0.90 5.96
C LEU A 313 21.51 -0.63 5.99
N ARG A 314 22.60 -1.23 6.47
CA ARG A 314 22.74 -2.68 6.70
C ARG A 314 23.13 -2.93 8.15
N SER A 315 22.52 -3.94 8.77
CA SER A 315 22.92 -4.50 10.06
C SER A 315 23.31 -5.97 9.88
N ARG A 316 24.45 -6.34 10.47
CA ARG A 316 24.97 -7.72 10.53
C ARG A 316 24.92 -8.32 11.94
N ASP A 317 24.27 -7.62 12.88
CA ASP A 317 24.26 -7.93 14.31
C ASP A 317 22.84 -8.12 14.87
N GLY A 318 21.88 -8.45 14.01
CA GLY A 318 20.47 -8.62 14.39
C GLY A 318 19.68 -7.31 14.50
N GLY A 319 20.16 -6.22 13.90
CA GLY A 319 19.55 -4.90 14.02
C GLY A 319 19.89 -4.20 15.34
N GLN A 320 21.00 -4.56 16.00
CA GLN A 320 21.51 -3.81 17.15
C GLN A 320 22.20 -2.51 16.73
N SER A 321 22.91 -2.54 15.60
CA SER A 321 23.52 -1.36 14.97
C SER A 321 23.39 -1.40 13.44
N PHE A 322 23.40 -0.22 12.82
CA PHE A 322 23.23 -0.07 11.37
C PHE A 322 24.37 0.76 10.77
N ALA A 323 24.96 0.25 9.69
CA ALA A 323 25.99 0.94 8.91
C ALA A 323 25.40 1.47 7.59
N LEU A 324 25.63 2.75 7.30
CA LEU A 324 25.28 3.36 6.01
C LEU A 324 26.10 2.74 4.88
N GLN A 325 25.41 2.23 3.86
CA GLN A 325 26.03 1.65 2.67
C GLN A 325 26.30 2.75 1.64
N PRO A 326 27.47 2.78 0.97
CA PRO A 326 27.73 3.73 -0.10
C PRO A 326 26.73 3.58 -1.23
N GLN A 327 25.98 4.64 -1.54
CA GLN A 327 24.97 4.66 -2.61
C GLN A 327 24.95 6.02 -3.30
N VAL A 328 25.25 6.03 -4.61
CA VAL A 328 25.23 7.23 -5.46
C VAL A 328 24.67 6.83 -6.83
N PRO A 329 23.64 7.51 -7.36
CA PRO A 329 22.86 8.57 -6.74
C PRO A 329 21.82 8.06 -5.74
N LEU A 330 21.55 8.85 -4.70
CA LEU A 330 20.38 8.64 -3.85
C LEU A 330 19.09 8.86 -4.65
N ALA A 331 18.09 8.01 -4.41
CA ALA A 331 16.74 8.14 -4.96
C ALA A 331 15.72 7.47 -4.04
N PRO A 332 14.50 8.03 -3.87
CA PRO A 332 13.48 7.48 -3.01
C PRO A 332 13.23 5.99 -3.21
N VAL A 333 12.99 5.29 -2.10
CA VAL A 333 12.61 3.87 -2.05
C VAL A 333 11.26 3.78 -1.35
N ALA A 334 10.32 3.07 -1.96
CA ALA A 334 9.03 2.69 -1.38
C ALA A 334 9.00 1.19 -1.05
N GLY A 335 9.54 0.35 -1.93
CA GLY A 335 9.68 -1.10 -1.74
C GLY A 335 11.08 -1.61 -2.08
N ALA A 336 11.48 -2.70 -1.44
CA ALA A 336 12.79 -3.33 -1.60
C ALA A 336 12.68 -4.87 -1.48
N LEU A 337 13.27 -5.59 -2.43
CA LEU A 337 13.22 -7.05 -2.50
C LEU A 337 14.56 -7.64 -2.95
N GLN A 338 15.13 -8.52 -2.12
CA GLN A 338 16.37 -9.22 -2.43
C GLN A 338 16.19 -10.23 -3.58
N THR A 339 17.16 -10.30 -4.48
CA THR A 339 17.15 -11.15 -5.68
C THR A 339 18.34 -12.09 -5.69
N GLY A 340 18.14 -13.30 -5.15
CA GLY A 340 19.18 -14.32 -5.04
C GLY A 340 20.35 -13.84 -4.17
N ALA A 341 21.55 -14.39 -4.42
CA ALA A 341 22.73 -14.08 -3.64
C ALA A 341 23.37 -12.71 -3.96
N ASN A 342 23.05 -12.10 -5.11
CA ASN A 342 23.92 -11.14 -5.77
C ASN A 342 23.27 -9.78 -6.13
N GLY A 343 22.04 -9.51 -5.70
CA GLY A 343 21.42 -8.21 -6.00
C GLY A 343 20.13 -7.93 -5.24
N ILE A 344 19.68 -6.69 -5.36
CA ILE A 344 18.42 -6.19 -4.80
C ILE A 344 17.67 -5.37 -5.84
N VAL A 345 16.35 -5.56 -5.88
CA VAL A 345 15.43 -4.70 -6.62
C VAL A 345 14.79 -3.69 -5.68
N LEU A 346 14.96 -2.41 -6.02
CA LEU A 346 14.33 -1.28 -5.35
C LEU A 346 13.27 -0.67 -6.26
N VAL A 347 12.15 -0.26 -5.68
CA VAL A 347 11.09 0.50 -6.36
C VAL A 347 10.81 1.80 -5.61
N GLY A 348 10.35 2.82 -6.33
CA GLY A 348 10.05 4.14 -5.78
C GLY A 348 9.74 5.15 -6.88
N GLU A 349 9.91 6.45 -6.59
CA GLU A 349 9.58 7.57 -7.51
C GLU A 349 10.34 7.59 -8.85
N ARG A 350 11.39 6.77 -9.01
CA ARG A 350 12.14 6.59 -10.27
C ARG A 350 11.87 5.24 -10.95
N GLY A 351 10.80 4.54 -10.54
CA GLY A 351 10.52 3.18 -10.96
C GLY A 351 11.51 2.16 -10.41
N VAL A 352 11.77 1.13 -11.20
CA VAL A 352 12.64 0.01 -10.81
C VAL A 352 14.11 0.40 -10.90
N ARG A 353 14.88 0.00 -9.90
CA ARG A 353 16.36 -0.01 -9.91
C ARG A 353 16.86 -1.34 -9.41
N VAL A 354 17.78 -1.97 -10.15
CA VAL A 354 18.53 -3.14 -9.68
C VAL A 354 19.89 -2.66 -9.17
N LEU A 355 20.25 -3.04 -7.94
CA LEU A 355 21.59 -2.84 -7.40
C LEU A 355 22.28 -4.20 -7.29
N ALA A 356 23.56 -4.27 -7.64
CA ALA A 356 24.39 -5.43 -7.36
C ALA A 356 24.69 -5.52 -5.86
N ALA A 357 24.88 -6.73 -5.34
CA ALA A 357 25.42 -6.94 -4.00
C ALA A 357 26.88 -6.45 -3.91
N HIS A 358 27.26 -5.96 -2.73
CA HIS A 358 28.61 -5.55 -2.35
C HIS A 358 29.13 -6.41 -1.19
#